data_AF-A0A949EGX3-F1
#
_entry.id   AF-A0A949EGX3-F1
#
_cell.length_a   1.000
_cell.length_b   1.000
_cell.length_c   1.000
_cell.angle_alpha   90.00
_cell.angle_beta   90.00
_cell.angle_gamma   90.00
#
_symmetry.space_group_name_H-M   'P 1'
#
loop_
_entity.id
_entity.type
_entity.pdbx_description
1 polymer ?
#
loop_
_entity_poly.entity_id
_entity_poly.type
_entity_poly.pdbx_seq_one_letter_code
_entity_poly.pdbx_strand_id
1 'polypeptide(L)'
;TGDILTPDAVRYVFYSNFENKMIEVWAYNIETILAEKVETILRRSVLNTRPRDFYDVYIIMKTQRQVINKEIFITALNATSEKRMSLAVLQDKEKIFRTIQSDAIMRQRWERYCKENFFANGIDFDEVIEVLIDIVLKV
;
A
#
# COMPACT_ATOMS: atom_id res chain seq x y z
N THR A 1 -20.95 5.43 -1.95
CA THR A 1 -19.54 5.25 -1.57
C THR A 1 -18.96 4.25 -2.53
N GLY A 2 -18.05 4.66 -3.43
CA GLY A 2 -17.53 3.78 -4.47
C GLY A 2 -16.08 4.14 -4.75
N ASP A 3 -15.17 3.22 -4.50
CA ASP A 3 -13.75 3.36 -4.81
C ASP A 3 -13.52 3.41 -6.31
N ILE A 4 -12.56 4.24 -6.73
CA ILE A 4 -12.26 4.39 -8.16
C ILE A 4 -11.41 3.19 -8.52
N LEU A 5 -11.96 2.33 -9.37
CA LEU A 5 -11.21 1.26 -10.00
C LEU A 5 -10.37 1.88 -11.11
N THR A 6 -9.08 1.56 -11.16
CA THR A 6 -8.20 2.04 -12.21
C THR A 6 -7.21 0.94 -12.60
N PRO A 7 -7.34 0.33 -13.80
CA PRO A 7 -8.26 0.69 -14.89
C PRO A 7 -9.68 0.17 -14.67
N ASP A 8 -9.85 -1.05 -14.17
CA ASP A 8 -11.14 -1.73 -13.97
C ASP A 8 -11.01 -2.82 -12.88
N ALA A 9 -12.14 -3.42 -12.49
CA ALA A 9 -12.13 -4.60 -11.64
C ALA A 9 -11.53 -5.80 -12.39
N VAL A 10 -10.71 -6.59 -11.69
CA VAL A 10 -10.11 -7.81 -12.20
C VAL A 10 -10.92 -9.01 -11.73
N ARG A 11 -11.18 -9.93 -12.65
CA ARG A 11 -11.86 -11.20 -12.35
C ARG A 11 -10.85 -12.24 -11.86
N TYR A 12 -10.97 -12.63 -10.60
CA TYR A 12 -10.23 -13.72 -10.00
C TYR A 12 -11.07 -14.99 -9.99
N VAL A 13 -10.48 -16.11 -10.39
CA VAL A 13 -11.11 -17.42 -10.38
C VAL A 13 -10.41 -18.28 -9.34
N PHE A 14 -11.15 -18.70 -8.32
CA PHE A 14 -10.66 -19.58 -7.26
C PHE A 14 -11.30 -20.96 -7.40
N TYR A 15 -10.49 -22.01 -7.26
CA TYR A 15 -11.01 -23.37 -7.14
C TYR A 15 -11.38 -23.64 -5.69
N SER A 16 -12.63 -24.04 -5.45
CA SER A 16 -13.05 -24.38 -4.09
C SER A 16 -12.37 -25.68 -3.65
N ASN A 17 -11.84 -25.68 -2.43
CA ASN A 17 -11.29 -26.88 -1.80
C ASN A 17 -12.38 -27.82 -1.25
N PHE A 18 -13.64 -27.37 -1.19
CA PHE A 18 -14.75 -28.12 -0.58
C PHE A 18 -15.69 -28.73 -1.62
N GLU A 19 -15.82 -28.10 -2.78
CA GLU A 19 -16.70 -28.53 -3.86
C GLU A 19 -15.95 -28.42 -5.18
N ASN A 20 -16.24 -29.28 -6.16
CA ASN A 20 -15.59 -29.21 -7.49
C ASN A 20 -16.20 -28.09 -8.35
N LYS A 21 -16.16 -26.85 -7.84
CA LYS A 21 -16.71 -25.65 -8.46
C LYS A 21 -15.68 -24.52 -8.48
N MET A 22 -15.76 -23.70 -9.52
CA MET A 22 -15.03 -22.44 -9.63
C MET A 22 -15.85 -21.32 -9.00
N ILE A 23 -15.20 -20.48 -8.19
CA ILE A 23 -15.76 -19.28 -7.59
C ILE A 23 -15.16 -18.09 -8.31
N GLU A 24 -15.99 -17.29 -8.97
CA GLU A 24 -15.58 -16.05 -9.61
C GLU A 24 -15.78 -14.87 -8.66
N VAL A 25 -14.72 -14.10 -8.44
CA VAL A 25 -14.75 -12.89 -7.62
C VAL A 25 -14.20 -11.73 -8.43
N TRP A 26 -14.98 -10.67 -8.57
CA TRP A 26 -14.51 -9.39 -9.09
C TRP A 26 -13.88 -8.62 -7.93
N ALA A 27 -12.59 -8.30 -8.07
CA ALA A 27 -11.87 -7.53 -7.05
C ALA A 27 -11.08 -6.39 -7.67
N TYR A 28 -10.69 -5.44 -6.83
CA TYR A 28 -9.78 -4.36 -7.22
C TYR A 28 -8.50 -4.96 -7.81
N ASN A 29 -7.98 -4.33 -8.87
CA ASN A 29 -6.63 -4.66 -9.31
C ASN A 29 -5.62 -4.28 -8.20
N ILE A 30 -4.50 -5.00 -8.19
CA ILE A 30 -3.48 -4.87 -7.15
C ILE A 30 -2.93 -3.45 -7.07
N GLU A 31 -2.85 -2.75 -8.19
CA GLU A 31 -2.39 -1.37 -8.27
C GLU A 31 -3.34 -0.41 -7.56
N THR A 32 -4.67 -0.58 -7.67
CA THR A 32 -5.63 0.25 -6.94
C THR A 32 -5.54 0.00 -5.44
N ILE A 33 -5.42 -1.27 -5.02
CA ILE A 33 -5.25 -1.61 -3.59
C ILE A 33 -3.97 -0.98 -3.05
N LEU A 34 -2.87 -1.07 -3.81
CA LEU A 34 -1.59 -0.49 -3.43
C LEU A 34 -1.66 1.03 -3.38
N ALA A 35 -2.29 1.66 -4.37
CA ALA A 35 -2.50 3.10 -4.46
C ALA A 35 -3.28 3.65 -3.26
N GLU A 36 -4.35 2.99 -2.83
CA GLU A 36 -5.12 3.44 -1.67
C GLU A 36 -4.33 3.38 -0.35
N LYS A 37 -3.52 2.34 -0.18
CA LYS A 37 -2.64 2.19 0.99
C LYS A 37 -1.56 3.27 1.00
N VAL A 38 -0.88 3.45 -0.13
CA VAL A 38 0.16 4.47 -0.30
C VAL A 38 -0.42 5.87 -0.10
N GLU A 39 -1.58 6.18 -0.69
CA GLU A 39 -2.27 7.45 -0.50
C GLU A 39 -2.55 7.70 0.97
N THR A 40 -3.04 6.69 1.69
CA THR A 40 -3.37 6.82 3.12
C THR A 40 -2.11 7.09 3.94
N ILE A 41 -1.01 6.38 3.66
CA ILE A 41 0.29 6.57 4.31
C ILE A 41 0.79 8.00 4.07
N LEU A 42 0.80 8.45 2.82
CA LEU A 42 1.30 9.78 2.47
C LEU A 42 0.42 10.90 3.03
N ARG A 43 -0.90 10.79 2.87
CA ARG A 43 -1.84 11.82 3.31
C ARG A 43 -1.85 11.98 4.82
N ARG A 44 -1.78 10.88 5.58
CA ARG A 44 -1.78 10.93 7.05
C ARG A 44 -0.40 11.19 7.64
N SER A 45 0.67 10.82 6.94
CA SER A 45 2.05 10.98 7.41
C SER A 45 2.19 10.42 8.85
N VAL A 46 2.87 11.14 9.75
CA VAL A 46 3.07 10.78 11.16
C VAL A 46 1.78 10.60 11.98
N LEU A 47 0.65 11.12 11.48
CA LEU A 47 -0.67 10.91 12.09
C LEU A 47 -1.26 9.54 11.74
N ASN A 48 -0.60 8.74 10.89
CA ASN A 48 -1.04 7.38 10.61
C ASN A 48 -0.79 6.47 11.84
N THR A 49 -1.87 5.84 12.32
CA THR A 49 -1.86 4.92 13.47
C THR A 49 -1.97 3.45 13.06
N ARG A 50 -1.96 3.14 11.76
CA ARG A 50 -2.18 1.80 11.19
C ARG A 50 -0.88 1.21 10.63
N PRO A 51 -0.06 0.53 11.46
CA PRO A 51 1.18 -0.11 10.98
C PRO A 51 0.92 -1.20 9.93
N ARG A 52 -0.27 -1.81 9.91
CA ARG A 52 -0.65 -2.78 8.88
C ARG A 52 -0.58 -2.20 7.45
N ASP A 53 -0.91 -0.92 7.26
CA ASP A 53 -0.85 -0.31 5.92
C ASP A 53 0.59 -0.35 5.37
N PHE A 54 1.59 -0.16 6.24
CA PHE A 54 3.01 -0.25 5.89
C PHE A 54 3.43 -1.68 5.57
N TYR A 55 3.01 -2.65 6.39
CA TYR A 55 3.28 -4.07 6.14
C TYR A 55 2.66 -4.55 4.84
N ASP A 56 1.40 -4.17 4.56
CA ASP A 56 0.69 -4.59 3.36
C ASP A 56 1.40 -4.09 2.09
N VAL A 57 1.88 -2.84 2.08
CA VAL A 57 2.70 -2.33 0.97
C VAL A 57 4.01 -3.11 0.86
N TYR A 58 4.70 -3.34 1.98
CA TYR A 58 5.95 -4.09 2.02
C TYR A 58 5.78 -5.49 1.42
N ILE A 59 4.82 -6.27 1.91
CA ILE A 59 4.66 -7.66 1.48
C ILE A 59 4.19 -7.76 0.03
N ILE A 60 3.31 -6.86 -0.44
CA ILE A 60 2.91 -6.78 -1.84
C ILE A 60 4.13 -6.51 -2.72
N MET A 61 4.96 -5.53 -2.36
CA MET A 61 6.17 -5.19 -3.10
C MET A 61 7.28 -6.23 -3.01
N LYS A 62 7.30 -7.10 -2.00
CA LYS A 62 8.28 -8.19 -1.90
C LYS A 62 7.85 -9.45 -2.64
N THR A 63 6.54 -9.71 -2.73
CA THR A 63 6.01 -10.97 -3.29
C THR A 63 5.48 -10.83 -4.72
N GLN A 64 4.95 -9.65 -5.07
CA GLN A 64 4.15 -9.43 -6.28
C GLN A 64 4.67 -8.27 -7.14
N ARG A 65 5.90 -7.79 -6.89
CA ARG A 65 6.50 -6.67 -7.65
C ARG A 65 6.43 -6.86 -9.15
N GLN A 66 6.73 -8.07 -9.64
CA GLN A 66 6.76 -8.38 -11.07
C GLN A 66 5.40 -8.29 -11.78
N VAL A 67 4.28 -8.39 -11.03
CA VAL A 67 2.93 -8.28 -11.62
C VAL A 67 2.37 -6.87 -11.51
N ILE A 68 2.99 -5.97 -10.75
CA ILE A 68 2.55 -4.59 -10.59
C ILE A 68 2.95 -3.79 -11.82
N ASN A 69 1.97 -3.28 -12.55
CA ASN A 69 2.22 -2.28 -13.58
C ASN A 69 2.34 -0.89 -12.94
N LYS A 70 3.53 -0.32 -13.03
CA LYS A 70 3.85 0.97 -12.41
C LYS A 70 3.06 2.14 -12.98
N GLU A 71 2.79 2.16 -14.29
CA GLU A 71 2.00 3.22 -14.92
C GLU A 71 0.55 3.18 -14.43
N ILE A 72 -0.01 1.97 -14.31
CA ILE A 72 -1.35 1.77 -13.74
C ILE A 72 -1.38 2.19 -12.28
N PHE A 73 -0.36 1.82 -11.49
CA PHE A 73 -0.23 2.26 -10.10
C PHE A 73 -0.19 3.79 -9.96
N ILE A 74 0.61 4.48 -10.77
CA ILE A 74 0.68 5.95 -10.74
C ILE A 74 -0.69 6.55 -11.08
N THR A 75 -1.37 5.99 -12.09
CA THR A 75 -2.70 6.45 -12.49
C THR A 75 -3.72 6.24 -11.37
N ALA A 76 -3.73 5.06 -10.75
CA ALA A 76 -4.60 4.73 -9.63
C ALA A 76 -4.32 5.59 -8.39
N LEU A 77 -3.05 5.89 -8.11
CA LEU A 77 -2.65 6.77 -7.02
C LEU A 77 -3.14 8.20 -7.24
N ASN A 78 -3.00 8.73 -8.46
CA ASN A 78 -3.50 10.07 -8.80
C ASN A 78 -5.03 10.14 -8.71
N ALA A 79 -5.75 9.16 -9.29
CA ALA A 79 -7.21 9.10 -9.24
C ALA A 79 -7.73 9.02 -7.80
N THR A 80 -7.08 8.20 -6.97
CA THR A 80 -7.42 8.07 -5.54
C THR A 80 -7.16 9.37 -4.79
N SER A 81 -6.02 10.02 -5.05
CA SER A 81 -5.64 11.28 -4.41
C SER A 81 -6.57 12.42 -4.79
N GLU A 82 -7.02 12.46 -6.06
CA GLU A 82 -7.99 13.45 -6.53
C GLU A 82 -9.34 13.27 -5.84
N LYS A 83 -9.87 12.04 -5.82
CA LYS A 83 -11.13 11.72 -5.14
C LYS A 83 -11.08 12.05 -3.65
N ARG A 84 -9.94 11.84 -3.00
CA ARG A 84 -9.74 12.12 -1.58
C ARG A 84 -9.30 13.57 -1.30
N MET A 85 -9.24 14.41 -2.33
CA MET A 85 -8.80 15.82 -2.26
C MET A 85 -7.44 15.99 -1.57
N SER A 86 -6.52 15.06 -1.83
CA SER A 86 -5.21 14.99 -1.17
C SER A 86 -4.03 15.23 -2.10
N LEU A 87 -4.26 15.50 -3.39
CA LEU A 87 -3.22 15.83 -4.37
C LEU A 87 -2.25 16.91 -3.88
N ALA A 88 -2.78 17.99 -3.28
CA ALA A 88 -1.96 19.08 -2.75
C ALA A 88 -1.04 18.65 -1.60
N VAL A 89 -1.54 17.78 -0.71
CA VAL A 89 -0.75 17.24 0.40
C VAL A 89 0.35 16.32 -0.13
N LEU A 90 0.06 15.57 -1.20
CA LEU A 90 0.96 14.61 -1.81
C LEU A 90 1.98 15.22 -2.79
N GLN A 91 2.09 16.55 -2.89
CA GLN A 91 3.07 17.20 -3.76
C GLN A 91 4.51 16.95 -3.29
N ASP A 92 4.77 17.04 -1.99
CA ASP A 92 6.12 16.88 -1.41
C ASP A 92 6.28 15.51 -0.74
N LYS A 93 6.18 14.45 -1.56
CA LYS A 93 6.26 13.05 -1.10
C LYS A 93 7.59 12.76 -0.41
N GLU A 94 8.69 13.35 -0.89
CA GLU A 94 10.01 13.19 -0.29
C GLU A 94 10.07 13.72 1.15
N LYS A 95 9.55 14.94 1.40
CA LYS A 95 9.49 15.48 2.75
C LYS A 95 8.59 14.64 3.65
N ILE A 96 7.48 14.13 3.13
CA ILE A 96 6.59 13.22 3.88
C ILE A 96 7.36 11.97 4.29
N PHE A 97 8.07 11.31 3.37
CA PHE A 97 8.87 10.13 3.69
C PHE A 97 9.96 10.42 4.71
N ARG A 98 10.72 11.52 4.55
CA ARG A 98 11.72 11.94 5.54
C ARG A 98 11.09 12.13 6.93
N THR A 99 9.93 12.76 7.00
CA THR A 99 9.21 13.00 8.25
C THR A 99 8.79 11.68 8.90
N ILE A 100 8.15 10.78 8.14
CA ILE A 100 7.74 9.44 8.60
C ILE A 100 8.96 8.64 9.09
N GLN A 101 10.05 8.63 8.32
CA GLN A 101 11.26 7.87 8.63
C GLN A 101 11.92 8.36 9.93
N SER A 102 11.91 9.66 10.19
CA SER A 102 12.50 10.24 11.40
C SER A 102 11.61 10.15 12.65
N ASP A 103 10.35 9.73 12.51
CA ASP A 103 9.39 9.77 13.61
C ASP A 103 9.56 8.58 14.57
N ALA A 104 9.97 8.89 15.81
CA ALA A 104 10.22 7.88 16.83
C ALA A 104 8.94 7.13 17.26
N ILE A 105 7.77 7.79 17.22
CA ILE A 105 6.50 7.19 17.63
C ILE A 105 6.08 6.13 16.60
N MET A 106 6.25 6.42 15.30
CA MET A 106 5.98 5.47 14.23
C MET A 106 6.91 4.26 14.30
N ARG A 107 8.20 4.47 14.55
CA ARG A 107 9.15 3.37 14.77
C ARG A 107 8.75 2.48 15.94
N GLN A 108 8.40 3.08 17.08
CA GLN A 108 7.94 2.33 18.24
C GLN A 108 6.65 1.53 17.95
N ARG A 109 5.71 2.12 17.19
CA ARG A 109 4.49 1.43 16.75
C ARG A 109 4.79 0.27 15.81
N TRP A 110 5.76 0.43 14.90
CA TRP A 110 6.20 -0.63 14.00
C TRP A 110 6.85 -1.78 14.78
N GLU A 111 7.78 -1.48 15.68
CA GLU A 111 8.41 -2.50 16.52
C GLU A 111 7.39 -3.29 17.35
N ARG A 112 6.41 -2.59 17.93
CA ARG A 112 5.30 -3.24 18.64
C ARG A 112 4.48 -4.13 17.71
N TYR A 113 4.15 -3.64 16.51
CA TYR A 113 3.42 -4.41 15.51
C TYR A 113 4.17 -5.69 15.13
N CYS A 114 5.48 -5.63 14.90
CA CYS A 114 6.32 -6.80 14.59
C CYS A 114 6.38 -7.81 15.74
N LYS A 115 6.37 -7.35 16.99
CA LYS A 115 6.32 -8.23 18.17
C LYS A 115 4.98 -8.96 18.31
N GLU A 116 3.87 -8.27 17.99
CA GLU A 116 2.52 -8.82 18.09
C GLU A 116 2.15 -9.70 16.88
N ASN A 117 2.85 -9.57 15.75
CA ASN A 117 2.52 -10.25 14.49
C ASN A 117 3.74 -11.01 13.94
N PHE A 118 3.75 -12.34 14.14
CA PHE A 118 4.90 -13.20 13.79
C PHE A 118 5.37 -13.07 12.33
N PHE A 119 4.45 -12.83 11.40
CA PHE A 119 4.74 -12.68 9.97
C PHE A 119 5.49 -11.39 9.62
N ALA A 120 5.43 -10.38 10.49
CA ALA A 120 6.14 -9.11 10.34
C ALA A 120 7.44 -9.06 11.17
N ASN A 121 7.71 -10.11 11.95
CA ASN A 121 8.85 -10.12 12.86
C ASN A 121 10.17 -10.08 12.11
N GLY A 122 11.11 -9.26 12.58
CA GLY A 122 12.42 -9.07 11.96
C GLY A 122 12.46 -8.12 10.76
N ILE A 123 11.33 -7.55 10.33
CA ILE A 123 11.31 -6.53 9.28
C ILE A 123 11.65 -5.17 9.89
N ASP A 124 12.72 -4.55 9.38
CA ASP A 124 13.15 -3.23 9.83
C ASP A 124 12.24 -2.12 9.26
N PHE A 125 11.97 -1.08 10.05
CA PHE A 125 11.10 0.00 9.61
C PHE A 125 11.69 0.77 8.42
N ASP A 126 13.01 0.98 8.40
CA ASP A 126 13.69 1.67 7.30
C ASP A 126 13.58 0.87 6.01
N GLU A 127 13.65 -0.47 6.08
CA GLU A 127 13.44 -1.33 4.91
C GLU A 127 12.03 -1.13 4.32
N VAL A 128 11.01 -0.96 5.17
CA VAL A 128 9.64 -0.70 4.71
C VAL A 128 9.52 0.67 4.03
N ILE A 129 10.15 1.70 4.60
CA ILE A 129 10.16 3.04 4.01
C ILE A 129 10.92 3.06 2.69
N GLU A 130 12.04 2.33 2.57
CA GLU A 130 12.78 2.20 1.32
C GLU A 130 11.93 1.57 0.21
N VAL A 131 11.17 0.52 0.53
CA VAL A 131 10.24 -0.12 -0.42
C VAL A 131 9.13 0.86 -0.85
N LEU A 132 8.59 1.65 0.07
CA LEU A 132 7.60 2.70 -0.22
C LEU A 132 8.18 3.79 -1.12
N ILE A 133 9.39 4.26 -0.84
CA ILE A 133 10.10 5.25 -1.67
C ILE A 133 10.33 4.69 -3.07
N ASP A 134 10.74 3.43 -3.17
CA ASP A 134 11.07 2.77 -4.44
C ASP A 134 9.88 2.70 -5.40
N ILE A 135 8.68 2.35 -4.92
CA ILE A 135 7.48 2.31 -5.75
C ILE A 135 6.92 3.70 -6.08
N VAL A 136 7.12 4.69 -5.21
CA VAL A 136 6.53 6.03 -5.36
C VAL A 136 7.42 7.02 -6.13
N LEU A 137 8.75 6.95 -5.95
CA LEU A 137 9.67 8.00 -6.39
C LEU A 137 10.67 7.58 -7.45
N LYS A 138 11.14 6.33 -7.46
CA LYS A 138 12.07 5.92 -8.52
C LYS A 138 11.29 5.83 -9.82
N VAL A 139 11.86 6.30 -10.94
CA VAL A 139 11.31 6.22 -12.30
C VAL A 139 11.82 4.95 -12.96
#